data_AF-A0A2U1CZQ8-F1
#
_entry.id   AF-A0A2U1CZQ8-F1
#
_cell.length_a   1.000
_cell.length_b   1.000
_cell.length_c   1.000
_cell.angle_alpha   90.00
_cell.angle_beta   90.00
_cell.angle_gamma   90.00
#
_symmetry.space_group_name_H-M   'P 1'
#
loop_
_entity.id
_entity.type
_entity.pdbx_description
1 polymer ?
#
loop_
_entity_poly.entity_id
_entity_poly.type
_entity_poly.pdbx_seq_one_letter_code
_entity_poly.pdbx_strand_id
1 'polypeptide(L)' 'MKAQRPVRPGWFFRNRRQYLALSEVPRTLNIPSQEVQDAVTLGELQIERISGCKAVAVNELFHYIDMRGGKR' A
#
# COMPACT_ATOMS: atom_id res chain seq x y z
N MET A 1 -29.58 -7.77 -7.21
CA MET A 1 -28.34 -8.12 -6.50
C MET A 1 -27.36 -6.98 -6.70
N LYS A 2 -26.84 -6.34 -5.63
CA LYS A 2 -25.79 -5.31 -5.78
C LYS A 2 -24.55 -6.02 -6.32
N ALA A 3 -24.10 -5.66 -7.52
CA ALA A 3 -22.86 -6.16 -8.08
C ALA A 3 -21.74 -5.90 -7.07
N GLN A 4 -21.19 -6.96 -6.47
CA GLN A 4 -19.94 -6.84 -5.71
C GLN A 4 -18.92 -6.30 -6.70
N ARG A 5 -18.42 -5.09 -6.45
CA ARG A 5 -17.31 -4.54 -7.22
C ARG A 5 -16.20 -5.58 -7.22
N PRO A 6 -15.62 -5.94 -8.38
CA PRO A 6 -14.56 -6.94 -8.43
C PRO A 6 -13.45 -6.50 -7.46
N VAL A 7 -13.23 -7.30 -6.42
CA VAL A 7 -12.17 -7.06 -5.45
C VAL A 7 -10.88 -7.38 -6.19
N ARG A 8 -10.16 -6.35 -6.62
CA ARG A 8 -8.84 -6.54 -7.23
C ARG A 8 -7.96 -7.26 -6.20
N PRO A 9 -7.30 -8.38 -6.56
CA PRO A 9 -6.40 -9.07 -5.65
C PRO A 9 -5.39 -8.11 -5.03
N GLY A 10 -5.11 -8.31 -3.74
CA GLY A 10 -4.23 -7.45 -2.95
C GLY A 10 -4.86 -6.13 -2.47
N TRP A 11 -6.11 -5.82 -2.81
CA TRP A 11 -6.82 -4.69 -2.18
C TRP A 11 -7.68 -5.17 -1.01
N PHE A 12 -7.57 -4.47 0.12
CA PHE A 12 -8.36 -4.76 1.31
C PHE A 12 -9.10 -3.51 1.79
N PHE A 13 -10.26 -3.73 2.43
CA PHE A 13 -11.05 -2.69 3.06
C PHE A 13 -11.31 -3.08 4.52
N ARG A 14 -10.91 -2.24 5.47
CA ARG A 14 -11.14 -2.44 6.90
C ARG A 14 -11.49 -1.11 7.54
N ASN A 15 -12.58 -1.05 8.31
CA ASN A 15 -13.01 0.17 9.02
C ASN A 15 -13.09 1.43 8.12
N ARG A 16 -13.63 1.27 6.90
CA ARG A 16 -13.68 2.32 5.86
C ARG A 16 -12.32 2.86 5.38
N ARG A 17 -11.22 2.22 5.76
CA ARG A 17 -9.88 2.47 5.20
C ARG A 17 -9.56 1.44 4.13
N GLN A 18 -8.84 1.90 3.11
CA GLN A 18 -8.38 1.07 2.01
C GLN A 18 -6.90 0.76 2.20
N TYR A 19 -6.56 -0.49 1.91
CA TYR A 19 -5.22 -1.03 2.06
C TYR A 19 -4.79 -1.72 0.79
N LEU A 20 -3.49 -1.70 0.54
CA LEU A 20 -2.85 -2.37 -0.57
C LEU A 20 -1.84 -3.38 -0.03
N ALA A 21 -1.89 -4.62 -0.53
CA ALA A 21 -0.87 -5.63 -0.27
C ALA A 21 0.49 -5.09 -0.68
N LEU A 22 1.50 -5.31 0.15
CA LEU A 22 2.85 -4.80 -0.10
C LEU A 22 3.41 -5.31 -1.44
N SER A 23 3.05 -6.52 -1.85
CA SER A 23 3.42 -7.11 -3.14
C SER A 23 2.83 -6.38 -4.35
N GLU A 24 1.71 -5.68 -4.19
CA GLU A 24 1.05 -4.92 -5.26
C GLU A 24 1.54 -3.47 -5.36
N VAL A 25 2.26 -2.99 -4.34
CA VAL A 25 2.76 -1.60 -4.28
C VAL A 25 3.67 -1.25 -5.46
N PRO A 26 4.71 -2.06 -5.80
CA PRO A 26 5.62 -1.75 -6.91
C PRO A 26 4.89 -1.55 -8.23
N ARG A 27 3.93 -2.45 -8.52
CA ARG A 27 3.12 -2.41 -9.74
C ARG A 27 2.15 -1.23 -9.75
N THR A 28 1.55 -0.92 -8.60
CA THR A 28 0.52 0.12 -8.50
C THR A 28 1.10 1.53 -8.58
N LEU A 29 2.27 1.74 -7.98
CA LEU A 29 2.91 3.06 -7.90
C LEU A 29 4.07 3.22 -8.88
N ASN A 30 4.40 2.18 -9.64
CA ASN A 30 5.55 2.13 -10.54
C ASN A 30 6.87 2.50 -9.83
N ILE A 31 7.08 1.93 -8.64
CA ILE A 31 8.30 2.09 -7.84
C ILE A 31 9.02 0.75 -7.72
N PRO A 32 10.37 0.71 -7.64
CA PRO A 32 11.11 -0.54 -7.49
C PRO A 32 10.75 -1.28 -6.21
N SER A 33 10.68 -2.61 -6.27
CA SER A 33 10.43 -3.45 -5.08
C SER A 33 11.48 -3.26 -3.99
N GLN A 34 12.74 -3.00 -4.36
CA GLN A 34 13.81 -2.68 -3.42
C GLN A 34 13.48 -1.42 -2.61
N GLU A 35 12.99 -0.37 -3.28
CA GLU A 35 12.67 0.89 -2.62
C GLU A 35 11.50 0.73 -1.63
N VAL A 36 10.50 -0.08 -1.98
CA VAL A 36 9.41 -0.44 -1.05
C VAL A 36 9.96 -1.19 0.17
N GLN A 37 10.88 -2.13 -0.06
CA GLN A 37 11.50 -2.91 1.02
C GLN A 37 12.35 -2.03 1.93
N ASP A 38 13.08 -1.07 1.37
CA ASP A 38 13.89 -0.10 2.12
C ASP A 38 13.00 0.79 2.96
N ALA A 39 11.92 1.35 2.39
CA ALA A 39 10.96 2.19 3.11
C ALA A 39 10.30 1.45 4.29
N VAL A 40 10.01 0.15 4.14
CA VAL A 40 9.51 -0.69 5.24
C VAL A 40 10.59 -0.91 6.29
N THR A 41 11.84 -1.19 5.88
CA THR A 41 12.97 -1.44 6.79
C THR A 41 13.34 -0.20 7.59
N LEU A 42 13.26 0.98 6.98
CA LEU A 42 13.51 2.28 7.60
C LEU A 42 12.33 2.78 8.45
N GLY A 43 11.19 2.07 8.44
CA GLY A 43 9.98 2.46 9.18
C GLY A 43 9.19 3.62 8.56
N GLU A 44 9.51 4.01 7.33
CA GLU A 44 8.83 5.07 6.57
C GLU A 44 7.43 4.63 6.10
N LEU A 45 7.22 3.32 5.93
CA LEU A 45 5.92 2.73 5.66
C LEU A 45 5.48 1.85 6.85
N GLN A 46 4.31 2.13 7.42
CA GLN A 46 3.72 1.30 8.45
C GLN A 46 2.99 0.11 7.81
N ILE A 47 3.26 -1.09 8.32
CA ILE A 47 2.72 -2.33 7.76
C ILE A 47 1.70 -2.94 8.73
N GLU A 48 0.51 -3.19 8.22
CA GLU A 48 -0.53 -3.97 8.88
C GLU A 48 -0.58 -5.41 8.36
N ARG A 49 -1.02 -6.35 9.20
CA ARG A 49 -1.38 -7.71 8.77
C ARG A 49 -2.89 -7.80 8.57
N ILE A 50 -3.33 -8.04 7.33
CA ILE A 50 -4.74 -8.19 6.97
C ILE A 50 -4.91 -9.51 6.22
N SER A 51 -5.72 -10.42 6.75
CA SER A 51 -5.97 -11.75 6.15
C SER A 51 -4.69 -12.52 5.82
N GLY A 52 -3.66 -12.40 6.65
CA GLY A 52 -2.35 -13.04 6.44
C GLY A 52 -1.38 -12.30 5.51
N CYS A 53 -1.84 -11.24 4.84
CA CYS A 53 -1.01 -10.41 3.96
C CYS A 53 -0.40 -9.23 4.73
N LYS A 54 0.86 -8.87 4.39
CA LYS A 54 1.42 -7.56 4.72
C LYS A 54 0.76 -6.54 3.81
N ALA A 55 0.13 -5.53 4.40
CA ALA A 55 -0.56 -4.47 3.67
C ALA A 55 -0.23 -3.10 4.27
N VAL A 56 -0.33 -2.08 3.45
CA VAL A 56 -0.09 -0.68 3.82
C VAL A 56 -1.36 0.12 3.54
N ALA A 57 -1.64 1.10 4.39
CA ALA A 57 -2.79 1.97 4.18
C ALA A 57 -2.53 2.88 2.98
N VAL A 58 -3.54 3.06 2.12
CA VAL A 58 -3.38 3.83 0.87
C VAL A 58 -3.04 5.30 1.14
N ASN A 59 -3.58 5.88 2.22
CA ASN A 59 -3.24 7.23 2.64
C ASN A 59 -1.77 7.36 3.07
N GLU A 60 -1.21 6.34 3.72
CA GLU A 60 0.22 6.34 4.08
C GLU A 60 1.11 6.24 2.85
N LEU A 61 0.71 5.45 1.85
CA LEU A 61 1.40 5.42 0.54
C LEU A 61 1.41 6.79 -0.12
N PHE A 62 0.29 7.53 -0.09
CA PHE A 62 0.24 8.89 -0.62
C PHE A 62 1.17 9.83 0.15
N HIS A 63 1.15 9.80 1.49
CA HIS A 63 2.07 10.58 2.31
C HIS A 63 3.54 10.26 2.00
N TYR A 64 3.88 8.98 1.83
CA TYR A 64 5.22 8.55 1.45
C TYR A 64 5.65 9.12 0.10
N ILE A 65 4.77 9.08 -0.91
CA ILE A 65 5.03 9.67 -2.23
C ILE A 65 5.21 11.19 -2.12
N ASP A 66 4.35 11.89 -1.38
CA ASP A 66 4.42 13.34 -1.23
C ASP A 66 5.74 13.78 -0.56
N MET A 67 6.15 13.08 0.51
CA MET A 67 7.44 13.32 1.18
C MET A 67 8.64 13.13 0.25
N ARG A 68 8.56 12.19 -0.69
CA ARG A 68 9.59 11.99 -1.72
C ARG A 68 9.53 13.04 -2.83
N GLY A 69 8.32 13.43 -3.25
CA GLY A 69 8.11 14.43 -4.30
C GLY A 69 8.65 15.81 -3.91
N GLY A 70 8.59 16.16 -2.63
CA GLY A 70 9.17 17.39 -2.08
C GLY A 70 10.68 17.37 -1.84
N LYS A 71 11.36 16.24 -2.06
CA LYS A 71 12.84 16.11 -1.93
C LYS A 71 13.59 16.30 -3.26
N ARG A 72 12.93 16.85 -4.30
CA ARG A 72 13.57 17.19 -5.59
C ARG A 72 14.07 18.62 -5.61
#